data_AF-A0A959NKM6-F1
#
_entry.id   AF-A0A959NKM6-F1
#
_cell.length_a   1.000
_cell.length_b   1.000
_cell.length_c   1.000
_cell.angle_alpha   90.00
_cell.angle_beta   90.00
_cell.angle_gamma   90.00
#
_symmetry.space_group_name_H-M   'P 1'
#
loop_
_entity.id
_entity.type
_entity.pdbx_description
1 polymer ?
#
loop_
_entity_poly.entity_id
_entity_poly.type
_entity_poly.pdbx_seq_one_letter_code
_entity_poly.pdbx_strand_id
1 'polypeptide(L)'
;MKKNKKPAGIIYTVKCEITGEFYVGATTDSIHQRKIDHQERAKRGDKHAFAQAIATYGVEAFTWKQTDTASTTDELARKEKEYIKKLD
;
A
#
# COMPACT_ATOMS: atom_id res chain seq x y z
N MET A 1 -25.33 -20.26 8.50
CA MET A 1 -24.25 -19.63 9.29
C MET A 1 -23.21 -19.08 8.32
N LYS A 2 -23.07 -17.76 8.17
CA LYS A 2 -22.01 -17.17 7.34
C LYS A 2 -20.69 -17.37 8.10
N LYS A 3 -19.82 -18.27 7.62
CA LYS A 3 -18.46 -18.39 8.15
C LYS A 3 -17.74 -17.08 7.81
N ASN A 4 -17.41 -16.26 8.81
CA ASN A 4 -16.54 -15.10 8.63
C ASN A 4 -15.16 -15.61 8.19
N LYS A 5 -14.96 -15.71 6.87
CA LYS A 5 -13.70 -16.16 6.29
C LYS A 5 -12.70 -15.02 6.46
N LYS A 6 -11.56 -15.28 7.11
CA LYS A 6 -10.48 -14.30 7.26
C LYS A 6 -10.05 -13.83 5.87
N PRO A 7 -9.83 -12.52 5.64
CA PRO A 7 -9.33 -12.04 4.36
C PRO A 7 -7.96 -12.66 4.06
N ALA A 8 -7.73 -12.97 2.79
CA ALA A 8 -6.44 -13.40 2.26
C ALA A 8 -5.42 -12.25 2.22
N GLY A 9 -5.89 -11.01 2.10
CA GLY A 9 -5.04 -9.82 2.13
C GLY A 9 -5.83 -8.52 2.09
N ILE A 10 -5.09 -7.41 2.05
CA ILE A 10 -5.63 -6.04 2.00
C ILE A 10 -5.01 -5.23 0.87
N ILE A 11 -5.79 -4.29 0.36
CA ILE A 11 -5.31 -3.19 -0.48
C ILE A 11 -5.13 -1.97 0.41
N TYR A 12 -3.99 -1.28 0.26
CA TYR A 12 -3.76 0.00 0.89
C TYR A 12 -3.36 1.04 -0.15
N THR A 13 -3.70 2.29 0.14
CA THR A 13 -3.31 3.45 -0.66
C THR A 13 -2.53 4.41 0.21
N VAL A 14 -1.53 5.04 -0.37
CA VAL A 14 -0.71 6.05 0.30
C VAL A 14 -0.72 7.31 -0.54
N LYS A 15 -1.16 8.41 0.06
CA LYS A 15 -1.15 9.73 -0.61
C LYS A 15 0.05 10.53 -0.13
N CYS A 16 0.83 11.08 -1.07
CA CYS A 16 1.79 12.12 -0.74
C CYS A 16 1.03 13.44 -0.58
N GLU A 17 1.03 14.04 0.61
CA GLU A 17 0.32 15.31 0.83
C GLU A 17 1.04 16.51 0.19
N ILE A 18 2.31 16.34 -0.21
CA ILE A 18 3.09 17.37 -0.92
C ILE A 18 2.78 17.38 -2.41
N THR A 19 2.80 16.21 -3.08
CA THR A 19 2.59 16.12 -4.53
C THR A 19 1.14 15.84 -4.93
N GLY A 20 0.34 15.29 -4.01
CA GLY A 20 -1.02 14.81 -4.27
C GLY A 20 -1.07 13.42 -4.92
N GLU A 21 0.07 12.83 -5.27
CA GLU A 21 0.16 11.53 -5.94
C GLU A 21 -0.17 10.37 -5.00
N PHE A 22 -0.61 9.26 -5.60
CA PHE A 22 -0.96 8.04 -4.89
C PHE A 22 0.00 6.90 -5.20
N TYR A 23 0.31 6.12 -4.17
CA TYR A 23 0.85 4.78 -4.29
C TYR A 23 -0.21 3.77 -3.88
N VAL A 24 -0.37 2.71 -4.66
CA VAL A 24 -1.26 1.58 -4.36
C VAL A 24 -0.41 0.35 -4.09
N GLY A 25 -0.75 -0.40 -3.04
CA GLY A 25 -0.10 -1.67 -2.75
C GLY A 25 -1.06 -2.71 -2.22
N ALA A 26 -0.77 -3.97 -2.52
CA ALA A 26 -1.38 -5.13 -1.90
C ALA A 26 -0.45 -5.77 -0.85
N THR A 27 -1.05 -6.39 0.17
CA THR A 27 -0.30 -7.22 1.14
C THR A 27 -1.19 -8.30 1.77
N THR A 28 -0.60 -9.45 2.10
CA THR A 28 -1.21 -10.47 2.96
C THR A 28 -0.90 -10.26 4.45
N ASP A 29 -0.01 -9.32 4.75
CA ASP A 29 0.33 -8.83 6.09
C ASP A 29 -0.51 -7.59 6.45
N SER A 30 -0.24 -6.97 7.58
CA SER A 30 -0.83 -5.72 8.03
C SER A 30 -0.26 -4.50 7.30
N ILE A 31 -1.05 -3.42 7.24
CA ILE A 31 -0.60 -2.12 6.74
C ILE A 31 0.54 -1.55 7.59
N HIS A 32 0.55 -1.84 8.90
CA HIS A 32 1.60 -1.41 9.81
C HIS A 32 2.96 -2.02 9.44
N GLN A 33 3.00 -3.33 9.20
CA GLN A 33 4.22 -4.01 8.77
C GLN A 33 4.71 -3.46 7.42
N ARG A 34 3.80 -3.23 6.47
CA ARG A 34 4.15 -2.63 5.17
C ARG A 34 4.68 -1.20 5.28
N LYS A 35 4.19 -0.41 6.24
CA LYS A 35 4.73 0.92 6.52
C LYS A 35 6.19 0.82 7.00
N ILE A 36 6.49 -0.08 7.94
CA ILE A 36 7.85 -0.32 8.42
C ILE A 36 8.77 -0.76 7.28
N ASP A 37 8.36 -1.76 6.49
CA ASP A 37 9.17 -2.27 5.36
C ASP A 37 9.57 -1.17 4.37
N HIS A 38 8.60 -0.32 4.00
CA HIS A 38 8.82 0.77 3.05
C HIS A 38 9.71 1.88 3.63
N GLN A 39 9.58 2.16 4.93
CA GLN A 39 10.46 3.11 5.62
C GLN A 39 11.91 2.59 5.69
N GLU A 40 12.12 1.32 6.03
CA GLU A 40 13.45 0.71 6.05
C GLU A 40 14.07 0.64 4.65
N ARG A 41 13.25 0.38 3.62
CA ARG A 41 13.67 0.47 2.21
C ARG A 41 14.12 1.88 1.83
N ALA A 42 13.40 2.90 2.27
CA ALA A 42 13.81 4.28 2.03
C ALA A 42 15.15 4.60 2.71
N LYS A 43 15.31 4.20 3.99
CA LYS A 43 16.55 4.43 4.77
C LYS A 43 17.78 3.78 4.14
N ARG A 44 17.65 2.58 3.55
CA ARG A 44 18.75 1.88 2.87
C ARG A 44 19.01 2.36 1.43
N GLY A 45 18.25 3.33 0.93
CA GLY A 45 18.40 3.83 -0.44
C GLY A 45 17.88 2.88 -1.51
N ASP A 46 16.81 2.13 -1.24
CA ASP A 46 16.16 1.27 -2.22
C ASP A 46 15.69 2.08 -3.46
N LYS A 47 15.84 1.51 -4.65
CA LYS A 47 15.55 2.19 -5.92
C LYS A 47 14.06 2.16 -6.31
N HIS A 48 13.22 1.50 -5.53
CA HIS A 48 11.78 1.50 -5.77
C HIS A 48 11.21 2.93 -5.65
N ALA A 49 10.42 3.36 -6.63
CA ALA A 49 9.91 4.74 -6.73
C ALA A 49 9.28 5.25 -5.42
N PHE A 50 8.44 4.43 -4.78
CA PHE A 50 7.82 4.82 -3.52
C PHE A 50 8.82 4.92 -2.35
N ALA A 51 9.87 4.10 -2.32
CA ALA A 51 10.92 4.22 -1.30
C ALA A 51 11.74 5.49 -1.51
N GLN A 52 12.03 5.85 -2.77
CA GLN A 52 12.68 7.11 -3.12
C GLN A 52 11.82 8.32 -2.73
N ALA A 53 10.51 8.28 -3.02
CA ALA A 53 9.58 9.32 -2.61
C ALA A 53 9.56 9.51 -1.08
N ILE A 54 9.57 8.42 -0.31
CA ILE A 54 9.68 8.51 1.16
C ILE A 54 11.01 9.15 1.57
N ALA A 55 12.13 8.79 0.94
CA ALA A 55 13.43 9.36 1.23
C ALA A 55 13.51 10.86 0.88
N THR A 56 12.83 11.29 -0.18
CA THR A 56 12.79 12.69 -0.64
C THR A 56 11.89 13.58 0.22
N TYR A 57 10.68 13.13 0.53
CA TYR A 57 9.65 13.96 1.17
C TYR A 57 9.51 13.74 2.68
N GLY A 58 10.13 12.68 3.21
CA GLY A 58 10.02 12.28 4.60
C GLY A 58 8.76 11.47 4.89
N VAL A 59 8.83 10.62 5.90
CA VAL A 59 7.75 9.67 6.24
C VAL A 59 6.43 10.33 6.63
N GLU A 60 6.50 11.54 7.21
CA GLU A 60 5.35 12.30 7.68
C GLU A 60 4.56 12.97 6.53
N ALA A 61 5.14 13.04 5.33
CA ALA A 61 4.46 13.56 4.15
C ALA A 61 3.42 12.60 3.55
N PHE A 62 3.26 11.39 4.13
CA PHE A 62 2.45 10.33 3.54
C PHE A 62 1.31 9.87 4.45
N THR A 63 0.08 9.95 3.93
CA THR A 63 -1.12 9.44 4.59
C THR A 63 -1.44 8.03 4.10
N TRP A 64 -1.47 7.07 5.01
CA TRP A 64 -1.71 5.66 4.72
C TRP A 64 -3.16 5.28 5.05
N LYS A 65 -3.81 4.53 4.17
CA LYS A 65 -5.17 4.03 4.37
C LYS A 65 -5.31 2.59 3.89
N GLN A 66 -5.90 1.72 4.72
CA GLN A 66 -6.43 0.45 4.25
C GLN A 66 -7.71 0.72 3.46
N THR A 67 -7.71 0.38 2.18
CA THR A 67 -8.74 0.80 1.23
C THR A 67 -9.70 -0.33 0.90
N ASP A 68 -9.23 -1.58 0.88
CA ASP A 68 -10.07 -2.75 0.63
C ASP A 68 -9.46 -4.01 1.26
N THR A 69 -10.22 -5.11 1.27
CA THR A 69 -9.81 -6.46 1.67
C THR A 69 -10.11 -7.44 0.55
N ALA A 70 -9.35 -8.53 0.45
CA ALA A 70 -9.58 -9.59 -0.53
C ALA A 70 -9.71 -10.94 0.17
N SER A 71 -10.59 -11.81 -0.34
CA SER A 71 -10.81 -13.17 0.17
C SER A 71 -9.92 -14.22 -0.50
N THR A 72 -9.31 -13.89 -1.64
CA THR A 72 -8.35 -14.73 -2.36
C THR A 72 -7.18 -13.89 -2.90
N THR A 73 -6.07 -14.54 -3.25
CA THR A 73 -4.91 -13.90 -3.89
C THR A 73 -5.24 -13.35 -5.28
N ASP A 74 -6.10 -14.05 -6.04
CA ASP A 74 -6.54 -13.60 -7.37
C ASP A 74 -7.39 -12.33 -7.28
N GLU A 75 -8.29 -12.27 -6.29
CA GLU A 75 -9.06 -11.07 -6.00
C GLU A 75 -8.15 -9.92 -5.57
N LEU A 76 -7.14 -10.21 -4.74
CA LEU A 76 -6.15 -9.22 -4.29
C LEU A 76 -5.41 -8.59 -5.48
N ALA A 77 -4.86 -9.43 -6.38
CA ALA A 77 -4.14 -8.97 -7.56
C ALA A 77 -5.05 -8.20 -8.54
N ARG A 78 -6.31 -8.63 -8.71
CA ARG A 78 -7.29 -7.92 -9.54
C ARG A 78 -7.60 -6.54 -8.95
N LYS A 79 -7.88 -6.47 -7.65
CA LYS A 79 -8.19 -5.21 -6.96
C LYS A 79 -7.03 -4.24 -7.00
N GLU A 80 -5.79 -4.70 -6.81
CA GLU A 80 -4.61 -3.83 -6.92
C GLU A 80 -4.56 -3.12 -8.29
N LYS A 81 -4.74 -3.86 -9.39
CA LYS A 81 -4.79 -3.28 -10.75
C LYS A 81 -5.94 -2.30 -10.92
N GLU A 82 -7.11 -2.59 -10.37
CA GLU A 82 -8.29 -1.71 -10.43
C GLU A 82 -8.05 -0.40 -9.67
N TYR A 83 -7.43 -0.47 -8.50
CA TYR A 83 -7.11 0.72 -7.71
C TYR A 83 -5.98 1.55 -8.32
N ILE A 84 -4.96 0.93 -8.93
CA ILE A 84 -3.95 1.65 -9.71
C ILE A 84 -4.65 2.44 -10.83
N LYS A 85 -5.46 1.76 -11.66
CA LYS A 85 -6.20 2.41 -12.75
C LYS A 85 -7.14 3.53 -12.28
N LYS A 86 -7.66 3.45 -11.06
CA LYS A 86 -8.59 4.43 -10.49
C LYS A 86 -7.87 5.69 -9.98
N LEU A 87 -6.59 5.58 -9.60
CA LEU A 87 -5.83 6.62 -8.92
C LEU A 87 -4.63 7.15 -9.74
N ASP A 88 -4.29 6.51 -10.85
CA ASP A 88 -3.50 7.07 -11.95
C ASP A 88 -4.26 8.21 -12.65
#